data_AF-A0A354D1M8-F1
#
_entry.id   AF-A0A354D1M8-F1
#
_cell.length_a   1.000
_cell.length_b   1.000
_cell.length_c   1.000
_cell.angle_alpha   90.00
_cell.angle_beta   90.00
_cell.angle_gamma   90.00
#
_symmetry.space_group_name_H-M   'P 1'
#
loop_
_entity.id
_entity.type
_entity.pdbx_description
1 polymer ?
#
loop_
_entity_poly.entity_id
_entity_poly.type
_entity_poly.pdbx_seq_one_letter_code
_entity_poly.pdbx_strand_id
1 'polypeptide(L)'
;MRTEHDMLGTRSLSDDTLYGLQTLRAKENFITSYHTTNLSLIYAMVQVKKAAALSYRELHPEESQKWDAILCACDRILAGDVDDAFCTSALQGGAGTSTNMNVNEVIANLALTVLGQALGNYDTIHPLDDVNRGQSFRKFRTTP
;
A
#
# COMPACT_ATOMS: atom_id res chain seq x y z
N MET A 1 -13.30 7.60 -12.78
CA MET A 1 -12.61 6.34 -13.09
C MET A 1 -11.13 6.66 -13.29
N ARG A 2 -10.23 5.99 -12.57
CA ARG A 2 -8.78 6.18 -12.67
C ARG A 2 -8.14 5.00 -13.39
N THR A 3 -7.17 5.26 -14.25
CA THR A 3 -6.45 4.19 -14.97
C THR A 3 -5.08 4.02 -14.34
N GLU A 4 -4.76 2.80 -13.93
CA GLU A 4 -3.43 2.44 -13.43
C GLU A 4 -2.72 1.50 -14.43
N HIS A 5 -1.39 1.52 -14.39
CA HIS A 5 -0.52 0.72 -15.26
C HIS A 5 0.51 -0.04 -14.43
N ASP A 6 0.68 -1.33 -14.73
CA ASP A 6 1.79 -2.14 -14.24
C ASP A 6 2.43 -2.94 -15.40
N MET A 7 3.39 -3.81 -15.09
CA MET A 7 4.09 -4.63 -16.10
C MET A 7 3.16 -5.56 -16.90
N LEU A 8 1.94 -5.81 -16.42
CA LEU A 8 0.95 -6.68 -17.06
C LEU A 8 -0.12 -5.86 -17.82
N GLY A 9 0.07 -4.54 -17.95
CA GLY A 9 -0.79 -3.63 -18.71
C GLY A 9 -1.65 -2.71 -17.84
N THR A 10 -2.64 -2.08 -18.47
CA THR A 10 -3.55 -1.10 -17.82
C THR A 10 -4.87 -1.72 -17.35
N ARG A 11 -5.43 -1.16 -16.28
CA ARG A 11 -6.82 -1.38 -15.85
C ARG A 11 -7.43 -0.11 -15.29
N SER A 12 -8.75 -0.08 -15.29
CA SER A 12 -9.53 0.99 -14.68
C SER A 12 -9.98 0.59 -13.28
N LEU A 13 -9.79 1.49 -12.33
CA LEU A 13 -10.29 1.44 -10.96
C LEU A 13 -11.30 2.58 -10.76
N SER A 14 -12.17 2.45 -9.77
CA SER A 14 -13.00 3.58 -9.34
C SER A 14 -12.12 4.63 -8.65
N ASP A 15 -12.55 5.90 -8.68
CA ASP A 15 -11.77 7.02 -8.13
C ASP A 15 -11.71 7.02 -6.60
N ASP A 16 -12.61 6.26 -5.96
CA ASP A 16 -12.75 6.09 -4.52
C ASP A 16 -12.04 4.83 -4.00
N THR A 17 -11.58 3.95 -4.89
CA THR A 17 -10.94 2.68 -4.49
C THR A 17 -9.54 2.95 -3.95
N LEU A 18 -9.31 2.68 -2.67
CA LEU A 18 -8.01 2.93 -2.00
C LEU A 18 -6.91 1.93 -2.37
N TYR A 19 -7.25 0.69 -2.72
CA TYR A 19 -6.25 -0.26 -3.21
C TYR A 19 -5.89 0.02 -4.68
N GLY A 20 -4.73 -0.46 -5.12
CA GLY A 20 -4.22 -0.25 -6.48
C GLY A 20 -4.34 -1.49 -7.37
N LEU A 21 -3.67 -1.41 -8.51
CA LEU A 21 -3.75 -2.41 -9.56
C LEU A 21 -3.27 -3.81 -9.14
N GLN A 22 -2.22 -3.92 -8.32
CA GLN A 22 -1.72 -5.24 -7.92
C GLN A 22 -2.71 -5.96 -7.00
N THR A 23 -3.37 -5.21 -6.12
CA THR A 23 -4.46 -5.75 -5.30
C THR A 23 -5.65 -6.19 -6.15
N LEU A 24 -6.05 -5.37 -7.14
CA LEU A 24 -7.12 -5.75 -8.06
C LEU A 24 -6.82 -7.08 -8.76
N ARG A 25 -5.61 -7.21 -9.31
CA ARG A 25 -5.18 -8.46 -9.97
C ARG A 25 -5.15 -9.63 -9.00
N ALA A 26 -4.69 -9.43 -7.76
CA ALA A 26 -4.70 -10.48 -6.76
C ALA A 26 -6.14 -10.93 -6.43
N LYS A 27 -7.07 -9.98 -6.31
CA LYS A 27 -8.49 -10.26 -6.09
C LYS A 27 -9.10 -11.05 -7.26
N GLU A 28 -8.76 -10.71 -8.49
CA GLU A 28 -9.20 -11.41 -9.71
C GLU A 28 -8.58 -12.81 -9.86
N ASN A 29 -7.31 -12.98 -9.47
CA ASN A 29 -6.58 -14.24 -9.60
C ASN A 29 -6.90 -15.25 -8.49
N PHE A 30 -7.21 -14.77 -7.29
CA PHE A 30 -7.47 -15.60 -6.11
C PHE A 30 -8.92 -15.47 -5.66
N ILE A 31 -9.85 -15.81 -6.56
CA ILE A 31 -11.28 -15.87 -6.26
C ILE A 31 -11.52 -17.02 -5.28
N THR A 32 -11.50 -16.71 -3.98
CA THR A 32 -11.94 -17.64 -2.95
C THR A 32 -13.18 -17.08 -2.26
N SER A 33 -14.19 -17.92 -2.10
CA SER A 33 -15.45 -17.58 -1.45
C SER A 33 -15.37 -17.64 0.07
N TYR A 34 -14.23 -18.01 0.66
CA TYR A 34 -14.20 -18.44 2.05
C TYR A 34 -13.50 -17.49 3.03
N HIS A 35 -12.35 -16.87 2.73
CA HIS A 35 -11.69 -16.00 3.72
C HIS A 35 -10.83 -14.87 3.13
N THR A 36 -11.15 -13.62 3.48
CA THR A 36 -10.23 -12.47 3.38
C THR A 36 -9.13 -12.57 4.44
N THR A 37 -8.03 -11.88 4.22
CA THR A 37 -6.94 -11.80 5.20
C THR A 37 -7.43 -11.19 6.50
N ASN A 38 -7.06 -11.77 7.64
CA ASN A 38 -7.47 -11.29 8.96
C ASN A 38 -6.94 -9.86 9.23
N LEU A 39 -7.82 -8.96 9.68
CA LEU A 39 -7.46 -7.57 9.95
C LEU A 39 -6.34 -7.42 10.99
N SER A 40 -6.24 -8.31 11.98
CA SER A 40 -5.13 -8.28 12.94
C SER A 40 -3.76 -8.45 12.27
N LEU A 41 -3.68 -9.26 11.20
CA LEU A 41 -2.45 -9.37 10.41
C LEU A 41 -2.20 -8.09 9.62
N ILE A 42 -3.23 -7.50 9.02
CA ILE A 42 -3.15 -6.22 8.31
C ILE A 42 -2.62 -5.13 9.26
N TYR A 43 -3.21 -4.98 10.46
CA TYR A 43 -2.77 -4.00 11.44
C TYR A 43 -1.34 -4.24 11.90
N ALA A 44 -0.92 -5.49 12.11
CA ALA A 44 0.47 -5.80 12.43
C ALA A 44 1.42 -5.36 11.29
N MET A 45 1.05 -5.60 10.03
CA MET A 45 1.82 -5.14 8.88
C MET A 45 1.89 -3.61 8.81
N VAL A 46 0.79 -2.92 9.08
CA VAL A 46 0.71 -1.45 9.12
C VAL A 46 1.58 -0.88 10.23
N GLN A 47 1.63 -1.51 11.41
CA GLN A 47 2.54 -1.11 12.50
C GLN A 47 4.01 -1.19 12.07
N VAL A 48 4.39 -2.23 11.32
CA VAL A 48 5.75 -2.34 10.75
C VAL A 48 6.03 -1.21 9.75
N LYS A 49 5.08 -0.90 8.85
CA LYS A 49 5.24 0.23 7.91
C LYS A 49 5.33 1.57 8.63
N LYS A 50 4.51 1.78 9.67
CA LYS A 50 4.53 2.98 10.51
C LYS A 50 5.89 3.16 11.20
N ALA A 51 6.43 2.10 11.79
CA ALA A 51 7.75 2.14 12.42
C ALA A 51 8.85 2.49 11.40
N ALA A 52 8.81 1.91 10.19
CA ALA A 52 9.74 2.25 9.13
C ALA A 52 9.63 3.71 8.69
N ALA A 53 8.40 4.23 8.52
CA ALA A 53 8.15 5.62 8.15
C ALA A 53 8.65 6.60 9.22
N LEU A 54 8.54 6.28 10.51
CA LEU A 54 9.13 7.08 11.59
C LEU A 54 10.65 7.19 11.43
N SER A 55 11.32 6.06 11.19
CA SER A 55 12.77 6.07 10.98
C SER A 55 13.18 6.87 9.74
N TYR A 56 12.45 6.75 8.63
CA TYR A 56 12.76 7.53 7.42
C TYR A 56 12.48 9.02 7.59
N ARG A 57 11.46 9.41 8.36
CA ARG A 57 11.19 10.82 8.70
C ARG A 57 12.37 11.45 9.44
N GLU A 58 12.96 10.72 10.38
CA GLU A 58 14.12 11.19 11.16
C GLU A 58 15.38 11.29 10.30
N LEU A 59 15.59 10.34 9.38
CA LEU A 59 16.75 10.31 8.49
C LEU A 59 16.68 11.30 7.32
N HIS A 60 15.46 11.68 6.91
CA HIS A 60 15.19 12.54 5.74
C HIS A 60 14.22 13.67 6.11
N PRO A 61 14.66 14.64 6.95
CA PRO A 61 13.80 15.75 7.38
C PRO A 61 13.31 16.62 6.19
N GLU A 62 14.05 16.65 5.09
CA GLU A 62 13.67 17.32 3.83
C GLU A 62 12.43 16.70 3.17
N GLU A 63 12.13 15.42 3.45
CA GLU A 63 10.95 14.70 2.97
C GLU A 63 9.85 14.58 4.04
N SER A 64 9.95 15.33 5.15
CA SER A 64 9.07 15.20 6.32
C SER A 64 7.57 15.23 6.00
N GLN A 65 7.14 16.08 5.07
CA GLN A 65 5.73 16.16 4.65
C GLN A 65 5.20 14.82 4.08
N LYS A 66 6.03 14.11 3.30
CA LYS A 66 5.68 12.80 2.74
C LYS A 66 5.53 11.77 3.85
N TRP A 67 6.51 11.70 4.75
CA TRP A 67 6.51 10.74 5.84
C TRP A 67 5.37 11.01 6.84
N ASP A 68 5.07 12.28 7.13
CA ASP A 68 3.95 12.66 7.98
C ASP A 68 2.59 12.25 7.39
N ALA A 69 2.43 12.35 6.07
CA ALA A 69 1.24 11.84 5.40
C ALA A 69 1.12 10.30 5.49
N ILE A 70 2.23 9.58 5.33
CA ILE A 70 2.28 8.11 5.49
C ILE A 70 1.95 7.71 6.93
N LEU A 71 2.48 8.42 7.93
CA LEU A 71 2.19 8.17 9.34
C LEU A 71 0.71 8.39 9.66
N CYS A 72 0.14 9.50 9.17
CA CYS A 72 -1.29 9.78 9.30
C CYS A 72 -2.15 8.70 8.64
N ALA A 73 -1.77 8.22 7.45
CA ALA A 73 -2.46 7.11 6.79
C ALA A 73 -2.40 5.82 7.62
N CYS A 74 -1.24 5.47 8.17
CA CYS A 74 -1.11 4.33 9.07
C CYS A 74 -2.02 4.45 10.30
N ASP A 75 -2.12 5.64 10.90
CA ASP A 75 -2.98 5.88 12.06
C ASP A 75 -4.46 5.69 11.75
N ARG A 76 -4.93 6.19 10.61
CA ARG A 76 -6.32 5.98 10.15
C ARG A 76 -6.64 4.51 9.90
N ILE A 77 -5.71 3.75 9.33
CA ILE A 77 -5.89 2.31 9.13
C ILE A 77 -5.97 1.59 10.49
N LEU A 78 -5.09 1.93 11.44
CA LEU A 78 -5.09 1.33 12.77
C LEU A 78 -6.32 1.71 13.62
N ALA A 79 -7.00 2.82 13.27
CA ALA A 79 -8.28 3.21 13.84
C ALA A 79 -9.48 2.43 13.26
N GLY A 80 -9.28 1.66 12.19
CA GLY A 80 -10.33 0.90 11.51
C GLY A 80 -11.15 1.69 10.49
N ASP A 81 -10.69 2.88 10.07
CA ASP A 81 -11.44 3.78 9.19
C ASP A 81 -11.71 3.21 7.79
N VAL A 82 -10.89 2.25 7.34
CA VAL A 82 -10.81 1.79 5.94
C VAL A 82 -10.62 0.28 5.82
N ASP A 83 -11.16 -0.49 6.78
CA ASP A 83 -11.01 -1.95 6.81
C ASP A 83 -11.52 -2.67 5.55
N ASP A 84 -12.51 -2.08 4.87
CA ASP A 84 -13.10 -2.56 3.63
C ASP A 84 -12.16 -2.48 2.42
N ALA A 85 -11.08 -1.70 2.51
CA ALA A 85 -10.06 -1.59 1.46
C ALA A 85 -9.14 -2.82 1.38
N PHE A 86 -9.17 -3.72 2.37
CA PHE A 86 -8.33 -4.91 2.43
C PHE A 86 -9.07 -6.15 1.92
N CYS A 87 -8.94 -6.44 0.63
CA CYS A 87 -9.74 -7.45 -0.06
C CYS A 87 -8.96 -8.70 -0.49
N THR A 88 -7.67 -8.80 -0.16
CA THR A 88 -6.87 -9.97 -0.55
C THR A 88 -7.21 -11.24 0.23
N SER A 89 -7.27 -12.36 -0.49
CA SER A 89 -7.55 -13.70 0.04
C SER A 89 -6.49 -14.16 1.04
N ALA A 90 -6.88 -14.81 2.13
CA ALA A 90 -5.94 -15.43 3.07
C ALA A 90 -5.11 -16.57 2.42
N LEU A 91 -5.61 -17.16 1.32
CA LEU A 91 -4.97 -18.25 0.57
C LEU A 91 -4.14 -17.77 -0.63
N GLN A 92 -3.81 -16.48 -0.68
CA GLN A 92 -2.89 -15.92 -1.67
C GLN A 92 -1.50 -16.54 -1.54
N GLY A 93 -0.82 -16.82 -2.66
CA GLY A 93 0.43 -17.61 -2.72
C GLY A 93 1.42 -17.36 -1.58
N GLY A 94 2.03 -18.44 -1.07
CA GLY A 94 2.53 -18.61 0.30
C GLY A 94 3.60 -17.67 0.89
N ALA A 95 3.96 -16.59 0.20
CA ALA A 95 4.86 -15.54 0.72
C ALA A 95 4.11 -14.28 1.20
N GLY A 96 2.78 -14.19 1.07
CA GLY A 96 2.01 -13.02 1.52
C GLY A 96 2.24 -11.76 0.68
N THR A 97 2.82 -11.89 -0.51
CA THR A 97 3.20 -10.77 -1.39
C THR A 97 2.01 -9.88 -1.74
N SER A 98 0.88 -10.49 -2.11
CA SER A 98 -0.33 -9.76 -2.48
C SER A 98 -0.95 -9.04 -1.27
N THR A 99 -0.84 -9.58 -0.05
CA THR A 99 -1.25 -8.90 1.19
C THR A 99 -0.40 -7.66 1.41
N ASN A 100 0.92 -7.81 1.27
CA ASN A 100 1.87 -6.72 1.46
C ASN A 100 1.63 -5.60 0.44
N MET A 101 1.34 -5.95 -0.82
CA MET A 101 0.98 -4.95 -1.81
C MET A 101 -0.36 -4.26 -1.52
N ASN A 102 -1.37 -4.98 -1.04
CA ASN A 102 -2.63 -4.36 -0.63
C ASN A 102 -2.41 -3.35 0.51
N VAL A 103 -1.60 -3.70 1.52
CA VAL A 103 -1.23 -2.77 2.58
C VAL A 103 -0.48 -1.56 2.02
N ASN A 104 0.52 -1.77 1.17
CA ASN A 104 1.31 -0.68 0.60
C ASN A 104 0.46 0.28 -0.25
N GLU A 105 -0.41 -0.25 -1.12
CA GLU A 105 -1.27 0.55 -2.00
C GLU A 105 -2.29 1.36 -1.21
N VAL A 106 -2.93 0.76 -0.18
CA VAL A 106 -3.89 1.46 0.67
C VAL A 106 -3.20 2.57 1.47
N ILE A 107 -2.03 2.32 2.07
CA ILE A 107 -1.27 3.35 2.78
C ILE A 107 -0.88 4.48 1.82
N ALA A 108 -0.35 4.16 0.63
CA ALA A 108 0.08 5.16 -0.34
C ALA A 108 -1.09 6.06 -0.77
N ASN A 109 -2.20 5.46 -1.19
CA ASN A 109 -3.38 6.20 -1.63
C ASN A 109 -4.02 7.01 -0.50
N LEU A 110 -4.08 6.48 0.72
CA LEU A 110 -4.59 7.23 1.86
C LEU A 110 -3.68 8.41 2.21
N ALA A 111 -2.37 8.24 2.13
CA ALA A 111 -1.41 9.33 2.32
C ALA A 111 -1.54 10.40 1.22
N LEU A 112 -1.82 10.01 -0.03
CA LEU A 112 -2.15 10.96 -1.10
C LEU A 112 -3.39 11.79 -0.76
N THR A 113 -4.43 11.19 -0.19
CA THR A 113 -5.61 11.96 0.26
C THR A 113 -5.27 12.99 1.35
N VAL A 114 -4.36 12.65 2.27
CA VAL A 114 -3.89 13.57 3.32
C VAL A 114 -3.15 14.76 2.70
N LEU A 115 -2.44 14.55 1.60
CA LEU A 115 -1.75 15.60 0.83
C LEU A 115 -2.66 16.35 -0.15
N GLY A 116 -3.95 16.04 -0.22
CA GLY A 116 -4.87 16.61 -1.21
C GLY A 116 -4.55 16.20 -2.66
N GLN A 117 -3.84 15.09 -2.84
CA GLN A 117 -3.48 14.53 -4.14
C GLN A 117 -4.52 13.50 -4.60
N ALA A 118 -4.63 13.32 -5.91
CA ALA A 118 -5.47 12.28 -6.49
C ALA A 118 -4.92 10.88 -6.16
N LEU A 119 -5.82 9.91 -5.94
CA LEU A 119 -5.43 8.51 -5.77
C LEU A 119 -4.66 8.03 -7.00
N GLY A 120 -3.56 7.31 -6.78
CA GLY A 120 -2.73 6.77 -7.85
C GLY A 120 -1.68 7.75 -8.38
N ASN A 121 -1.55 8.94 -7.79
CA ASN A 121 -0.41 9.83 -8.04
C ASN A 121 0.87 9.26 -7.37
N TYR A 122 1.37 8.16 -7.92
CA TYR A 122 2.52 7.43 -7.39
C TYR A 122 3.86 8.14 -7.65
N ASP A 123 3.86 9.29 -8.33
CA ASP A 123 5.02 10.20 -8.39
C ASP A 123 5.21 10.94 -7.06
N THR A 124 4.15 11.10 -6.26
CA THR A 124 4.22 11.77 -4.94
C THR A 124 4.45 10.77 -3.80
N ILE A 125 3.69 9.67 -3.79
CA ILE A 125 3.85 8.58 -2.82
C ILE A 125 3.70 7.24 -3.55
N HIS A 126 4.80 6.51 -3.67
CA HIS A 126 4.84 5.24 -4.36
C HIS A 126 4.70 4.06 -3.36
N PRO A 127 3.81 3.07 -3.61
CA PRO A 127 3.61 1.94 -2.70
C PRO A 127 4.89 1.10 -2.49
N LEU A 128 5.72 0.96 -3.52
CA LEU A 128 7.00 0.24 -3.41
C LEU A 128 8.19 1.10 -2.96
N ASP A 129 8.38 2.29 -3.54
CA ASP A 129 9.60 3.07 -3.35
C ASP A 129 9.56 3.95 -2.09
N ASP A 130 8.37 4.29 -1.59
CA ASP A 130 8.19 5.03 -0.33
C ASP A 130 7.65 4.11 0.78
N VAL A 131 6.46 3.51 0.61
CA VAL A 131 5.81 2.75 1.70
C VAL A 131 6.55 1.45 2.01
N ASN A 132 7.07 0.76 0.99
CA ASN A 132 7.84 -0.48 1.14
C ASN A 132 9.36 -0.26 1.10
N ARG A 133 9.83 0.99 1.26
CA ARG A 133 11.25 1.34 1.20
C ARG A 133 12.05 0.55 2.22
N GLY A 134 13.08 -0.18 1.76
CA GLY A 134 13.93 -0.99 2.64
C GLY A 134 13.30 -2.26 3.21
N GLN A 135 12.06 -2.62 2.83
CA GLN A 135 11.30 -3.72 3.42
C GLN A 135 11.26 -5.00 2.55
N SER A 136 12.18 -5.18 1.61
CA SER A 136 12.25 -6.39 0.78
C SER A 136 13.68 -6.78 0.39
N PHE A 137 13.93 -8.08 0.25
CA PHE A 137 15.19 -8.63 -0.26
C PHE A 137 15.35 -8.49 -1.79
N ARG A 138 14.30 -8.11 -2.53
CA ARG A 138 14.24 -8.15 -4.02
C ARG A 138 14.33 -6.80 -4.71
N LYS A 139 15.07 -5.85 -4.15
CA LYS A 139 15.54 -4.69 -4.92
C LYS A 139 16.93 -4.31 -4.44
N PHE A 140 17.94 -5.11 -4.79
CA PHE A 140 19.25 -4.54 -5.06
C PHE A 140 19.04 -3.66 -6.29
N ARG A 141 18.81 -2.37 -6.08
CA ARG A 141 18.97 -1.40 -7.15
C ARG A 141 20.46 -1.45 -7.48
N THR A 142 20.82 -2.19 -8.52
CA THR A 142 22.11 -1.97 -9.18
C THR A 142 22.03 -0.55 -9.71
N THR A 143 22.56 0.40 -8.95
CA THR A 143 22.97 1.69 -9.49
C THR A 143 23.89 1.40 -10.68
N PRO A 144 23.71 2.06 -11.84
CA PRO A 144 24.75 2.06 -12.86
C PRO A 144 26.06 2.62 -12.31
#